data_AF-A0A8W8ILJ2-F1
#
_entry.id   AF-A0A8W8ILJ2-F1
#
_cell.length_a   1.000
_cell.length_b   1.000
_cell.length_c   1.000
_cell.angle_alpha   90.00
_cell.angle_beta   90.00
_cell.angle_gamma   90.00
#
_symmetry.space_group_name_H-M   'P 1'
#
loop_
_entity.id
_entity.type
_entity.pdbx_description
1 polymer ?
#
loop_
_entity_poly.entity_id
_entity_poly.type
_entity_poly.pdbx_seq_one_letter_code
_entity_poly.pdbx_strand_id
1 'polypeptide(L)'
;NTKLIQQLFKCTSIFQQPIRLSAVQQVSSLHTLPRESSPKQQQVFLGAKHHSCPSIFRQPDLSCWNAVYRSCSSFVSPQGSRNRDITLNKEELSVRYGHYHLDLPYVWLRDHCRCDVCYNHQTCQKNIDNFELDLDIRPTEVSFDGTVLTIEWPDKHLTSYNIDWLLENTYHDQHRDRVERVLWNKAIMATITEQPMVPYKDFMETEDGLKEHVKNLMKYGFSVVTQAPPSHEGTLAVSQRLTFLQPTFFGPSWSFTSDMAFGDTAYTTLGLGAHTDNTYFMSPSGIQVFHVLEHQGTGGETLLVDGFFAAETLRRDNPTAFKCLSETVVAHEFYDSDHRVRSLGTVLSFHPTTKKMFSIRFNPYDRSPLHTVPPDQIKKFYKSYAALTEEIRKPESEVWLKLKPGMVLFVDNWRVMHGRSSFTGLRRVSGCYLPRDDWFGKARLFGLQNL
;
A
#
# COMPACT_ATOMS: atom_id res chain seq x y z
N ASN A 1 -65.48 -27.51 -11.95
CA ASN A 1 -64.51 -28.42 -12.61
C ASN A 1 -63.11 -27.89 -12.38
N THR A 2 -62.57 -27.92 -11.16
CA THR A 2 -62.28 -29.08 -10.27
C THR A 2 -61.17 -29.95 -10.83
N LYS A 3 -60.11 -30.11 -10.01
CA LYS A 3 -58.85 -30.87 -10.11
C LYS A 3 -57.62 -29.97 -10.30
N LEU A 4 -56.66 -29.85 -9.38
CA LEU A 4 -56.44 -30.55 -8.11
C LEU A 4 -55.48 -29.70 -7.25
N ILE A 5 -55.97 -29.16 -6.13
CA ILE A 5 -55.21 -28.83 -4.93
C ILE A 5 -55.50 -29.98 -3.97
N GLN A 6 -54.45 -30.63 -3.45
CA GLN A 6 -54.36 -31.49 -2.24
C GLN A 6 -53.39 -32.65 -2.48
N GLN A 7 -52.19 -32.55 -1.89
CA GLN A 7 -51.67 -33.63 -1.07
C GLN A 7 -51.17 -33.00 0.24
N LEU A 8 -51.76 -33.50 1.32
CA LEU A 8 -51.64 -33.10 2.70
C LEU A 8 -51.33 -34.41 3.47
N PHE A 9 -50.57 -34.28 4.56
CA PHE A 9 -50.38 -35.26 5.65
C PHE A 9 -49.45 -36.45 5.34
N LYS A 10 -48.53 -36.89 6.22
CA LYS A 10 -48.44 -36.86 7.69
C LYS A 10 -47.00 -37.23 8.09
N CYS A 11 -46.44 -36.60 9.12
CA CYS A 11 -45.85 -37.31 10.27
C CYS A 11 -45.29 -36.30 11.29
N THR A 12 -46.06 -36.07 12.34
CA THR A 12 -45.61 -35.58 13.64
C THR A 12 -45.98 -36.63 14.68
N SER A 13 -44.99 -37.11 15.44
CA SER A 13 -45.09 -37.50 16.86
C SER A 13 -43.70 -37.96 17.34
N ILE A 14 -42.98 -37.15 18.13
CA ILE A 14 -42.96 -37.13 19.61
C ILE A 14 -42.12 -38.28 20.20
N PHE A 15 -41.01 -37.95 20.87
CA PHE A 15 -40.64 -38.33 22.25
C PHE A 15 -39.42 -37.47 22.65
N GLN A 16 -39.65 -36.39 23.41
CA GLN A 16 -39.32 -36.24 24.84
C GLN A 16 -37.82 -36.13 25.18
N GLN A 17 -37.50 -34.90 25.59
CA GLN A 17 -36.43 -34.39 26.47
C GLN A 17 -36.04 -35.30 27.67
N PRO A 18 -34.88 -35.11 28.37
CA PRO A 18 -34.49 -33.79 28.90
C PRO A 18 -33.02 -33.38 28.93
N ILE A 19 -32.90 -32.06 28.79
CA ILE A 19 -32.04 -31.08 29.48
C ILE A 19 -31.26 -31.64 30.69
N ARG A 20 -29.94 -31.43 30.67
CA ARG A 20 -29.17 -31.07 31.88
C ARG A 20 -28.30 -29.85 31.59
N LEU A 21 -28.64 -28.75 32.26
CA LEU A 21 -27.76 -27.64 32.56
C LEU A 21 -26.75 -28.06 33.63
N SER A 22 -25.48 -27.66 33.49
CA SER A 22 -24.66 -27.28 34.64
C SER A 22 -23.62 -26.25 34.20
N ALA A 23 -23.55 -25.17 34.95
CA ALA A 23 -22.71 -24.02 34.74
C ALA A 23 -21.33 -24.19 35.41
N VAL A 24 -20.38 -23.31 35.03
CA VAL A 24 -19.28 -22.75 35.85
C VAL A 24 -18.07 -23.67 36.10
N GLN A 25 -16.91 -23.29 35.55
CA GLN A 25 -15.75 -22.76 36.31
C GLN A 25 -14.55 -22.41 35.40
N GLN A 26 -14.02 -21.20 35.63
CA GLN A 26 -12.68 -20.77 35.23
C GLN A 26 -11.61 -21.59 35.97
N VAL A 27 -10.40 -21.69 35.40
CA VAL A 27 -9.10 -21.26 35.98
C VAL A 27 -7.92 -21.93 35.23
N SER A 28 -6.90 -21.10 34.98
CA SER A 28 -5.56 -21.35 34.46
C SER A 28 -4.76 -22.49 35.12
N SER A 29 -3.79 -23.08 34.39
CA SER A 29 -2.34 -23.14 34.73
C SER A 29 -1.56 -24.29 34.04
N LEU A 30 -0.46 -23.90 33.39
CA LEU A 30 0.85 -24.52 33.14
C LEU A 30 1.17 -26.02 33.46
N HIS A 31 1.93 -26.58 32.51
CA HIS A 31 2.99 -27.60 32.58
C HIS A 31 2.70 -29.05 33.02
N THR A 32 3.00 -30.01 32.13
CA THR A 32 4.06 -31.02 32.33
C THR A 32 4.28 -31.91 31.08
N LEU A 33 5.56 -32.16 30.77
CA LEU A 33 6.07 -33.12 29.77
C LEU A 33 6.00 -34.58 30.29
N PRO A 34 6.21 -35.57 29.42
CA PRO A 34 7.23 -36.58 29.73
C PRO A 34 8.23 -36.87 28.59
N ARG A 35 9.44 -37.25 29.02
CA ARG A 35 10.61 -37.73 28.26
C ARG A 35 10.55 -39.24 27.99
N GLU A 36 11.23 -39.65 26.91
CA GLU A 36 12.16 -40.80 26.71
C GLU A 36 12.06 -41.26 25.23
N SER A 37 13.09 -41.68 24.48
CA SER A 37 14.51 -41.95 24.67
C SER A 37 15.16 -42.14 23.26
N SER A 38 16.44 -41.79 23.11
CA SER A 38 17.27 -41.89 21.89
C SER A 38 17.79 -43.32 21.60
N PRO A 39 18.59 -43.62 20.54
CA PRO A 39 20.03 -43.27 20.54
C PRO A 39 20.74 -42.96 19.19
N LYS A 40 21.71 -42.03 19.30
CA LYS A 40 23.09 -41.98 18.77
C LYS A 40 23.38 -42.10 17.26
N GLN A 41 24.03 -41.06 16.71
CA GLN A 41 25.21 -41.21 15.84
C GLN A 41 26.17 -40.00 15.95
N GLN A 42 27.46 -40.29 15.77
CA GLN A 42 28.64 -39.59 16.28
C GLN A 42 29.05 -38.33 15.50
N GLN A 43 29.61 -37.37 16.25
CA GLN A 43 30.37 -36.23 15.75
C GLN A 43 31.74 -36.67 15.20
N VAL A 44 32.07 -36.24 13.99
CA VAL A 44 33.45 -36.17 13.48
C VAL A 44 33.78 -34.69 13.26
N PHE A 45 34.76 -34.21 14.02
CA PHE A 45 35.41 -32.92 13.85
C PHE A 45 36.47 -33.05 12.74
N LEU A 46 36.39 -32.20 11.71
CA LEU A 46 37.52 -31.83 10.84
C LEU A 46 37.31 -30.39 10.39
N GLY A 47 38.20 -29.50 10.84
CA GLY A 47 38.16 -28.09 10.50
C GLY A 47 38.78 -27.79 9.14
N ALA A 48 38.30 -26.73 8.50
CA ALA A 48 39.10 -25.86 7.64
C ALA A 48 38.34 -24.57 7.27
N LYS A 49 38.98 -23.44 7.58
CA LYS A 49 38.98 -22.15 6.87
C LYS A 49 37.69 -21.31 6.92
N HIS A 50 37.62 -20.47 7.96
CA HIS A 50 36.96 -19.17 7.89
C HIS A 50 37.65 -18.30 6.82
N HIS A 51 36.99 -18.15 5.67
CA HIS A 51 37.14 -16.94 4.88
C HIS A 51 36.18 -15.89 5.45
N SER A 52 36.78 -14.82 5.94
CA SER A 52 36.17 -13.58 6.39
C SER A 52 35.28 -12.99 5.29
N CYS A 53 33.97 -13.08 5.49
CA CYS A 53 32.98 -12.27 4.77
C CYS A 53 32.97 -10.89 5.45
N PRO A 54 33.23 -9.77 4.75
CA PRO A 54 33.12 -8.46 5.37
C PRO A 54 31.64 -8.17 5.62
N SER A 55 31.26 -8.15 6.89
CA SER A 55 29.97 -7.67 7.36
C SER A 55 29.85 -6.17 7.05
N ILE A 56 29.39 -5.84 5.84
CA ILE A 56 28.86 -4.51 5.53
C ILE A 56 27.38 -4.52 5.93
N PHE A 57 27.13 -4.60 7.23
CA PHE A 57 25.92 -4.08 7.85
C PHE A 57 26.37 -2.91 8.72
N ARG A 58 26.73 -1.79 8.08
CA ARG A 58 26.51 -0.51 8.75
C ARG A 58 25.00 -0.34 8.76
N GLN A 59 24.36 -0.67 9.88
CA GLN A 59 23.07 -0.05 10.18
C GLN A 59 23.29 1.46 10.02
N PRO A 60 22.56 2.16 9.15
CA PRO A 60 22.46 3.60 9.29
C PRO A 60 21.93 3.83 10.71
N ASP A 61 22.49 4.80 11.43
CA ASP A 61 21.93 5.31 12.67
C ASP A 61 20.47 5.72 12.40
N LEU A 62 19.56 4.76 12.56
CA LEU A 62 18.10 4.88 12.49
C LEU A 62 17.57 5.44 13.80
N SER A 63 18.39 6.28 14.44
CA SER A 63 18.04 6.95 15.65
C SER A 63 17.37 8.28 15.30
N CYS A 64 16.35 8.62 16.08
CA CYS A 64 15.60 9.88 15.99
C CYS A 64 16.51 11.13 16.03
N TRP A 65 17.79 10.95 16.36
CA TRP A 65 18.85 11.96 16.29
C TRP A 65 18.93 12.65 14.92
N ASN A 66 18.71 11.98 13.78
CA ASN A 66 18.84 12.63 12.47
C ASN A 66 17.70 13.62 12.14
N ALA A 67 16.49 13.42 12.67
CA ALA A 67 15.42 14.42 12.58
C ALA A 67 15.69 15.64 13.48
N VAL A 68 16.50 15.45 14.53
CA VAL A 68 16.96 16.52 15.44
C VAL A 68 18.28 17.16 14.97
N TYR A 69 19.09 16.48 14.13
CA TYR A 69 20.41 16.97 13.68
C TYR A 69 20.41 17.64 12.30
N ARG A 70 19.43 17.35 11.41
CA ARG A 70 19.26 18.16 10.18
C ARG A 70 18.98 19.64 10.48
N SER A 71 18.62 19.96 11.71
CA SER A 71 18.38 21.31 12.24
C SER A 71 19.59 21.99 12.92
N CYS A 72 20.82 21.43 12.86
CA CYS A 72 21.98 22.00 13.55
C CYS A 72 23.14 22.48 12.67
N SER A 73 22.96 22.66 11.36
CA SER A 73 24.06 23.07 10.45
C SER A 73 23.86 24.39 9.71
N SER A 74 23.15 25.35 10.30
CA SER A 74 23.17 26.75 9.86
C SER A 74 23.33 27.68 11.06
N PHE A 75 24.57 28.16 11.27
CA PHE A 75 24.83 29.27 12.18
C PHE A 75 24.14 30.52 11.63
N VAL A 76 23.09 30.98 12.30
CA VAL A 76 22.54 32.32 12.17
C VAL A 76 22.67 33.00 13.52
N SER A 77 23.29 34.18 13.54
CA SER A 77 23.59 34.96 14.75
C SER A 77 22.35 35.24 15.61
N PRO A 78 22.47 35.18 16.95
CA PRO A 78 21.36 35.47 17.85
C PRO A 78 21.13 36.98 17.94
N GLN A 79 19.98 37.44 17.45
CA GLN A 79 19.45 38.76 17.75
C GLN A 79 18.05 38.62 18.35
N GLY A 80 17.98 38.63 19.68
CA GLY A 80 16.82 39.02 20.50
C GLY A 80 15.57 38.13 20.39
N SER A 81 14.88 37.92 21.52
CA SER A 81 13.56 37.27 21.51
C SER A 81 12.64 37.98 20.51
N ARG A 82 12.10 37.24 19.55
CA ARG A 82 11.09 37.74 18.62
C ARG A 82 9.69 37.49 19.16
N ASN A 83 9.44 37.79 20.44
CA ASN A 83 8.10 37.67 21.03
C ASN A 83 7.05 38.53 20.33
N ARG A 84 7.45 39.50 19.50
CA ARG A 84 6.56 40.27 18.62
C ARG A 84 5.94 39.44 17.49
N ASP A 85 6.54 38.31 17.15
CA ASP A 85 6.08 37.39 16.12
C ASP A 85 5.09 36.35 16.68
N ILE A 86 4.84 36.40 17.99
CA ILE A 86 3.87 35.56 18.70
C ILE A 86 2.60 36.36 18.96
N THR A 87 1.44 35.75 18.73
CA THR A 87 0.15 36.24 19.23
C THR A 87 -0.54 35.11 20.00
N LEU A 88 -0.93 35.38 21.25
CA LEU A 88 -1.67 34.43 22.08
C LEU A 88 -3.17 34.67 21.91
N ASN A 89 -3.88 33.67 21.41
CA ASN A 89 -5.33 33.66 21.32
C ASN A 89 -5.92 32.81 22.47
N LYS A 90 -7.24 32.70 22.52
CA LYS A 90 -7.95 31.97 23.58
C LYS A 90 -7.60 30.48 23.63
N GLU A 91 -7.43 29.85 22.47
CA GLU A 91 -7.28 28.37 22.32
C GLU A 91 -6.03 27.97 21.52
N GLU A 92 -5.28 28.94 21.00
CA GLU A 92 -4.13 28.70 20.13
C GLU A 92 -3.08 29.81 20.24
N LEU A 93 -1.88 29.46 19.80
CA LEU A 93 -0.74 30.34 19.60
C LEU A 93 -0.55 30.58 18.10
N SER A 94 -0.50 31.83 17.67
CA SER A 94 -0.07 32.16 16.31
C SER A 94 1.41 32.55 16.29
N VAL A 95 2.19 31.98 15.37
CA VAL A 95 3.59 32.32 15.11
C VAL A 95 3.76 32.84 13.69
N ARG A 96 4.41 34.00 13.53
CA ARG A 96 4.82 34.53 12.22
C ARG A 96 6.30 34.23 11.99
N TYR A 97 6.62 33.57 10.88
CA TYR A 97 8.00 33.24 10.53
C TYR A 97 8.26 33.44 9.04
N GLY A 98 8.91 34.55 8.68
CA GLY A 98 9.08 34.93 7.28
C GLY A 98 7.73 35.16 6.60
N HIS A 99 7.41 34.34 5.59
CA HIS A 99 6.10 34.35 4.91
C HIS A 99 5.09 33.35 5.50
N TYR A 100 5.51 32.54 6.46
CA TYR A 100 4.66 31.55 7.11
C TYR A 100 3.86 32.16 8.25
N HIS A 101 2.62 31.73 8.37
CA HIS A 101 1.74 32.00 9.48
C HIS A 101 1.23 30.67 10.02
N LEU A 102 1.54 30.36 11.27
CA LEU A 102 1.22 29.08 11.90
C LEU A 102 0.26 29.33 13.05
N ASP A 103 -0.94 28.76 12.95
CA ASP A 103 -1.89 28.72 14.06
C ASP A 103 -1.79 27.35 14.73
N LEU A 104 -1.37 27.36 16.00
CA LEU A 104 -0.96 26.19 16.76
C LEU A 104 -1.86 26.03 17.98
N PRO A 105 -2.85 25.12 17.95
CA PRO A 105 -3.72 24.86 19.09
C PRO A 105 -2.92 24.44 20.33
N TYR A 106 -3.23 25.00 21.50
CA TYR A 106 -2.47 24.73 22.73
C TYR A 106 -2.50 23.23 23.09
N VAL A 107 -3.66 22.60 22.95
CA VAL A 107 -3.83 21.16 23.18
C VAL A 107 -2.93 20.32 22.26
N TRP A 108 -2.76 20.72 21.00
CA TRP A 108 -1.89 20.01 20.05
C TRP A 108 -0.42 20.15 20.45
N LEU A 109 0.00 21.35 20.86
CA LEU A 109 1.34 21.62 21.38
C LEU A 109 1.61 20.86 22.70
N ARG A 110 0.61 20.70 23.57
CA ARG A 110 0.80 19.92 24.80
C ARG A 110 0.88 18.42 24.51
N ASP A 111 0.04 17.92 23.60
CA ASP A 111 -0.03 16.50 23.25
C ASP A 111 1.22 16.01 22.51
N HIS A 112 1.82 16.87 21.69
CA HIS A 112 2.97 16.50 20.85
C HIS A 112 4.30 16.95 21.46
N CYS A 113 4.37 17.16 22.77
CA CYS A 113 5.61 17.53 23.45
C CYS A 113 6.69 16.45 23.18
N ARG A 114 7.91 16.90 22.85
CA ARG A 114 9.04 16.04 22.47
C ARG A 114 10.13 15.96 23.56
N CYS A 115 9.77 16.16 24.84
CA CYS A 115 10.69 15.90 25.94
C CYS A 115 10.69 14.41 26.31
N ASP A 116 11.74 13.95 27.02
CA ASP A 116 11.91 12.53 27.38
C ASP A 116 10.77 11.95 28.22
N VAL A 117 10.04 12.80 28.95
CA VAL A 117 8.85 12.37 29.73
C VAL A 117 7.69 12.08 28.78
N CYS A 118 7.45 12.95 27.80
CA CYS A 118 6.28 12.90 26.93
C CYS A 118 6.48 12.04 25.68
N TYR A 119 7.72 11.78 25.30
CA TYR A 119 8.07 11.08 24.07
C TYR A 119 9.29 10.19 24.26
N ASN A 120 9.18 8.94 23.86
CA ASN A 120 10.30 8.02 23.84
C ASN A 120 11.07 8.17 22.53
N HIS A 121 12.25 8.78 22.59
CA HIS A 121 13.11 9.02 21.42
C HIS A 121 13.76 7.76 20.83
N GLN A 122 13.76 6.63 21.55
CA GLN A 122 14.26 5.35 21.03
C GLN A 122 13.21 4.66 20.17
N THR A 123 11.94 4.68 20.60
CA THR A 123 10.84 4.00 19.88
C THR A 123 10.07 4.92 18.96
N CYS A 124 10.29 6.23 19.06
CA CYS A 124 9.52 7.26 18.39
C CYS A 124 8.01 7.22 18.75
N GLN A 125 7.70 6.91 20.00
CA GLN A 125 6.32 6.77 20.49
C GLN A 125 6.01 7.79 21.58
N LYS A 126 4.76 8.24 21.61
CA LYS A 126 4.25 9.15 22.64
C LYS A 126 4.02 8.37 23.95
N ASN A 127 4.36 9.00 25.07
CA ASN A 127 4.10 8.49 26.43
C ASN A 127 2.89 9.15 27.11
N ILE A 128 2.45 10.32 26.63
CA ILE A 128 1.27 11.03 27.16
C ILE A 128 0.02 10.19 26.93
N ASP A 129 -0.78 10.02 27.98
CA ASP A 129 -2.15 9.49 27.90
C ASP A 129 -3.11 10.62 27.47
N ASN A 130 -3.83 10.40 26.37
CA ASN A 130 -4.82 11.35 25.86
C ASN A 130 -6.00 11.56 26.82
N PHE A 131 -6.31 10.61 27.70
CA PHE A 131 -7.41 10.75 28.66
C PHE A 131 -7.12 11.83 29.71
N GLU A 132 -5.85 12.04 30.05
CA GLU A 132 -5.41 13.01 31.05
C GLU A 132 -5.09 14.39 30.45
N LEU A 133 -5.24 14.54 29.13
CA LEU A 133 -4.94 15.79 28.44
C LEU A 133 -6.04 16.82 28.70
N ASP A 134 -5.68 17.90 29.40
CA ASP A 134 -6.55 19.07 29.55
C ASP A 134 -6.74 19.77 28.19
N LEU A 135 -7.95 19.70 27.65
CA LEU A 135 -8.29 20.29 26.35
C LEU A 135 -8.35 21.82 26.39
N ASP A 136 -8.53 22.40 27.58
CA ASP A 136 -8.57 23.84 27.81
C ASP A 136 -7.22 24.38 28.31
N ILE A 137 -6.15 23.57 28.24
CA ILE A 137 -4.82 23.96 28.72
C ILE A 137 -4.34 25.24 28.05
N ARG A 138 -3.78 26.14 28.85
CA ARG A 138 -3.19 27.40 28.39
C ARG A 138 -1.78 27.57 28.91
N PRO A 139 -0.86 28.11 28.10
CA PRO A 139 0.48 28.36 28.56
C PRO A 139 0.49 29.47 29.63
N THR A 140 1.35 29.32 30.63
CA THR A 140 1.65 30.40 31.58
C THR A 140 2.68 31.37 31.03
N GLU A 141 3.61 30.87 30.20
CA GLU A 141 4.61 31.67 29.53
C GLU A 141 4.92 31.10 28.14
N VAL A 142 5.17 31.97 27.16
CA VAL A 142 5.60 31.59 25.81
C VAL A 142 6.72 32.51 25.37
N SER A 143 7.76 31.93 24.77
CA SER A 143 8.87 32.68 24.17
C SER A 143 9.29 32.08 22.83
N PHE A 144 9.72 32.93 21.90
CA PHE A 144 10.29 32.51 20.63
C PHE A 144 11.52 33.34 20.31
N ASP A 145 12.65 32.67 20.09
CA ASP A 145 13.93 33.33 19.77
C ASP A 145 14.21 33.45 18.26
N GLY A 146 13.28 33.01 17.41
CA GLY A 146 13.44 32.93 15.97
C GLY A 146 13.84 31.54 15.45
N THR A 147 14.15 30.59 16.33
CA THR A 147 14.49 29.21 15.96
C THR A 147 13.72 28.20 16.83
N VAL A 148 13.58 28.47 18.12
CA VAL A 148 12.93 27.60 19.09
C VAL A 148 11.77 28.33 19.76
N LEU A 149 10.58 27.73 19.69
CA LEU A 149 9.42 28.11 20.46
C LEU A 149 9.46 27.35 21.79
N THR A 150 9.44 28.08 22.91
CA THR A 150 9.40 27.51 24.27
C THR A 150 8.11 27.91 24.97
N ILE A 151 7.47 26.95 25.63
CA ILE A 151 6.19 27.08 26.29
C ILE A 151 6.29 26.52 27.70
N GLU A 152 5.87 27.30 28.70
CA GLU A 152 5.62 26.82 30.07
C GLU A 152 4.12 26.60 30.27
N TRP A 153 3.76 25.45 30.85
CA TRP A 153 2.39 25.06 31.15
C TRP A 153 2.06 25.24 32.65
N PRO A 154 0.77 25.21 33.05
CA PRO A 154 0.36 25.44 34.45
C PRO A 154 0.93 24.44 35.45
N ASP A 155 1.22 23.21 35.00
CA ASP A 155 1.88 22.14 35.76
C ASP A 155 3.41 22.30 35.87
N LYS A 156 3.96 23.45 35.42
CA LYS A 156 5.39 23.74 35.30
C LYS A 156 6.13 22.89 34.29
N HIS A 157 5.41 22.15 33.44
CA HIS A 157 6.01 21.46 32.32
C HIS A 157 6.53 22.45 31.29
N LEU A 158 7.72 22.16 30.73
CA LEU A 158 8.35 22.94 29.68
C LEU A 158 8.35 22.17 28.37
N THR A 159 7.87 22.80 27.31
CA THR A 159 7.87 22.24 25.95
C THR A 159 8.66 23.15 25.03
N SER A 160 9.51 22.56 24.18
CA SER A 160 10.28 23.29 23.18
C SER A 160 10.12 22.66 21.80
N TYR A 161 9.94 23.51 20.79
CA TYR A 161 9.81 23.12 19.38
C TYR A 161 10.76 23.91 18.50
N ASN A 162 11.50 23.22 17.63
CA ASN A 162 12.20 23.88 16.53
C ASN A 162 11.18 24.34 15.46
N ILE A 163 11.41 25.51 14.88
CA ILE A 163 10.55 26.06 13.82
C ILE A 163 10.43 25.14 12.61
N ASP A 164 11.50 24.42 12.23
CA ASP A 164 11.47 23.46 11.13
C ASP A 164 10.49 22.31 11.42
N TRP A 165 10.47 21.81 12.66
CA TRP A 165 9.53 20.78 13.08
C TRP A 165 8.08 21.30 13.05
N LEU A 166 7.84 22.55 13.46
CA LEU A 166 6.52 23.17 13.38
C LEU A 166 6.07 23.35 11.92
N LEU A 167 6.96 23.80 11.04
CA LEU A 167 6.67 23.94 9.61
C LEU A 167 6.37 22.58 8.96
N GLU A 168 7.12 21.54 9.32
CA GLU A 168 6.89 20.19 8.80
C GLU A 168 5.57 19.59 9.31
N ASN A 169 5.14 19.90 10.54
CA ASN A 169 4.01 19.24 11.22
C ASN A 169 2.73 20.09 11.29
N THR A 170 2.71 21.26 10.66
CA THR A 170 1.51 22.09 10.57
C THR A 170 0.63 21.68 9.39
N TYR A 171 -0.68 21.59 9.66
CA TYR A 171 -1.66 20.91 8.82
C TYR A 171 -1.79 21.44 7.39
N HIS A 172 -1.31 22.64 7.09
CA HIS A 172 -1.57 23.30 5.80
C HIS A 172 -0.74 22.74 4.63
N ASP A 173 0.46 22.21 4.86
CA ASP A 173 1.39 21.82 3.77
C ASP A 173 1.69 20.32 3.65
N GLN A 174 1.17 19.48 4.55
CA GLN A 174 1.41 18.03 4.53
C GLN A 174 0.77 17.28 3.36
N HIS A 175 -0.08 17.95 2.57
CA HIS A 175 -0.79 17.31 1.46
C HIS A 175 -0.17 17.53 0.06
N ARG A 176 1.05 18.07 0.01
CA ARG A 176 1.74 18.28 -1.28
C ARG A 176 2.39 17.00 -1.79
N ASP A 177 2.13 16.69 -3.06
CA ASP A 177 2.88 15.65 -3.75
C ASP A 177 4.31 16.13 -3.96
N ARG A 178 5.28 15.38 -3.45
CA ARG A 178 6.72 15.58 -3.72
C ARG A 178 7.14 14.92 -5.03
N VAL A 179 6.33 14.00 -5.55
CA VAL A 179 6.45 13.41 -6.88
C VAL A 179 5.15 13.63 -7.62
N GLU A 180 5.19 14.46 -8.65
CA GLU A 180 4.02 14.68 -9.51
C GLU A 180 3.67 13.40 -10.29
N ARG A 181 2.41 12.99 -10.18
CA ARG A 181 1.87 11.84 -10.90
C ARG A 181 1.59 12.23 -12.35
N VAL A 182 2.14 11.49 -13.31
CA VAL A 182 1.82 11.67 -14.73
C VAL A 182 0.74 10.69 -15.12
N LEU A 183 -0.47 11.17 -15.41
CA LEU A 183 -1.51 10.35 -16.02
C LEU A 183 -1.19 10.15 -17.50
N TRP A 184 -1.25 8.91 -17.99
CA TRP A 184 -0.77 8.59 -19.32
C TRP A 184 -1.71 7.71 -20.12
N ASN A 185 -1.59 7.84 -21.43
CA ASN A 185 -2.14 6.94 -22.44
C ASN A 185 -1.01 6.59 -23.42
N LYS A 186 -1.30 5.86 -24.50
CA LYS A 186 -0.32 5.45 -25.50
C LYS A 186 0.47 6.61 -26.10
N ALA A 187 -0.21 7.71 -26.43
CA ALA A 187 0.42 8.89 -27.02
C ALA A 187 1.37 9.57 -26.03
N ILE A 188 0.95 9.77 -24.78
CA ILE A 188 1.78 10.37 -23.73
C ILE A 188 2.99 9.49 -23.44
N MET A 189 2.80 8.17 -23.29
CA MET A 189 3.90 7.24 -23.07
C MET A 189 4.94 7.24 -24.20
N ALA A 190 4.50 7.44 -25.45
CA ALA A 190 5.40 7.56 -26.60
C ALA A 190 6.25 8.85 -26.58
N THR A 191 5.83 9.89 -25.87
CA THR A 191 6.62 11.14 -25.72
C THR A 191 7.67 11.07 -24.61
N ILE A 192 7.65 10.03 -23.77
CA ILE A 192 8.59 9.91 -22.66
C ILE A 192 9.94 9.39 -23.19
N THR A 193 10.94 10.27 -23.18
CA THR A 193 12.30 9.94 -23.64
C THR A 193 12.99 8.93 -22.71
N GLU A 194 12.91 9.17 -21.41
CA GLU A 194 13.46 8.30 -20.37
C GLU A 194 12.39 7.31 -19.92
N GLN A 195 12.37 6.14 -20.57
CA GLN A 195 11.45 5.07 -20.22
C GLN A 195 11.66 4.65 -18.75
N PRO A 196 10.60 4.23 -18.04
CA PRO A 196 10.66 3.87 -16.62
C PRO A 196 11.36 2.52 -16.42
N MET A 197 12.65 2.48 -16.72
CA MET A 197 13.48 1.30 -16.71
C MET A 197 14.79 1.58 -15.97
N VAL A 198 15.20 0.64 -15.11
CA VAL A 198 16.45 0.73 -14.35
C VAL A 198 17.27 -0.54 -14.61
N PRO A 199 18.58 -0.45 -14.93
CA PRO A 199 19.43 -1.63 -15.03
C PRO A 199 19.51 -2.40 -13.70
N TYR A 200 19.52 -3.73 -13.77
CA TYR A 200 19.57 -4.61 -12.61
C TYR A 200 20.74 -4.28 -11.68
N LYS A 201 21.92 -4.02 -12.25
CA LYS A 201 23.10 -3.64 -11.49
C LYS A 201 22.85 -2.38 -10.64
N ASP A 202 22.35 -1.31 -11.26
CA ASP A 202 22.11 -0.04 -10.58
C ASP A 202 21.02 -0.18 -9.51
N PHE A 203 19.95 -0.91 -9.83
CA PHE A 203 18.85 -1.20 -8.90
C PHE A 203 19.30 -1.99 -7.66
N MET A 204 20.15 -3.01 -7.85
CA MET A 204 20.59 -3.87 -6.76
C MET A 204 21.73 -3.24 -5.93
N GLU A 205 22.66 -2.54 -6.57
CA GLU A 205 23.93 -2.12 -5.95
C GLU A 205 23.93 -0.67 -5.48
N THR A 206 22.95 0.16 -5.89
CA THR A 206 22.93 1.59 -5.55
C THR A 206 21.61 2.04 -4.94
N GLU A 207 21.66 3.07 -4.07
CA GLU A 207 20.46 3.73 -3.56
C GLU A 207 19.82 4.64 -4.60
N ASP A 208 20.60 5.24 -5.51
CA ASP A 208 20.07 6.08 -6.59
C ASP A 208 19.26 5.26 -7.60
N GLY A 209 19.72 4.06 -7.98
CA GLY A 209 18.98 3.16 -8.86
C GLY A 209 17.68 2.66 -8.22
N LEU A 210 17.70 2.31 -6.94
CA LEU A 210 16.48 1.94 -6.21
C LEU A 210 15.52 3.15 -6.07
N LYS A 211 16.04 4.33 -5.74
CA LYS A 211 15.27 5.57 -5.64
C LYS A 211 14.61 5.93 -6.97
N GLU A 212 15.32 5.83 -8.08
CA GLU A 212 14.78 6.10 -9.41
C GLU A 212 13.69 5.08 -9.78
N HIS A 213 13.87 3.80 -9.44
CA HIS A 213 12.83 2.80 -9.62
C HIS A 213 11.55 3.14 -8.83
N VAL A 214 11.68 3.52 -7.56
CA VAL A 214 10.55 3.92 -6.70
C VAL A 214 9.88 5.20 -7.22
N LYS A 215 10.67 6.17 -7.69
CA LYS A 215 10.16 7.40 -8.31
C LYS A 215 9.37 7.10 -9.59
N ASN A 216 9.84 6.16 -10.42
CA ASN A 216 9.11 5.70 -11.61
C ASN A 216 7.77 5.04 -11.24
N LEU A 217 7.74 4.19 -10.21
CA LEU A 217 6.49 3.63 -9.67
C LEU A 217 5.53 4.72 -9.21
N MET A 218 5.98 5.73 -8.46
CA MET A 218 5.11 6.83 -8.03
C MET A 218 4.61 7.69 -9.19
N LYS A 219 5.48 7.97 -10.16
CA LYS A 219 5.19 8.87 -11.29
C LYS A 219 4.26 8.21 -12.31
N TYR A 220 4.60 7.01 -12.77
CA TYR A 220 3.93 6.32 -13.87
C TYR A 220 3.09 5.11 -13.43
N GLY A 221 3.22 4.64 -12.18
CA GLY A 221 2.51 3.46 -11.70
C GLY A 221 3.11 2.14 -12.17
N PHE A 222 4.25 2.16 -12.87
CA PHE A 222 5.01 0.96 -13.19
C PHE A 222 6.51 1.30 -13.38
N SER A 223 7.36 0.28 -13.27
CA SER A 223 8.80 0.39 -13.52
C SER A 223 9.38 -0.96 -13.90
N VAL A 224 10.40 -1.01 -14.75
CA VAL A 224 11.03 -2.25 -15.21
C VAL A 224 12.48 -2.32 -14.75
N VAL A 225 12.86 -3.41 -14.08
CA VAL A 225 14.27 -3.75 -13.89
C VAL A 225 14.75 -4.57 -15.06
N THR A 226 15.79 -4.10 -15.76
CA THR A 226 16.31 -4.75 -16.99
C THR A 226 17.58 -5.53 -16.69
N GLN A 227 17.88 -6.56 -17.50
CA GLN A 227 19.09 -7.39 -17.36
C GLN A 227 19.18 -8.17 -16.03
N ALA A 228 18.04 -8.47 -15.41
CA ALA A 228 18.00 -9.37 -14.25
C ALA A 228 18.29 -10.83 -14.67
N PRO A 229 18.80 -11.68 -13.76
CA PRO A 229 18.93 -13.11 -14.04
C PRO A 229 17.55 -13.75 -14.32
N PRO A 230 17.30 -14.39 -15.48
CA PRO A 230 15.99 -14.91 -15.87
C PRO A 230 15.66 -16.23 -15.15
N SER A 231 15.64 -16.20 -13.82
CA SER A 231 15.26 -17.31 -12.94
C SER A 231 14.23 -16.88 -11.90
N HIS A 232 13.62 -17.86 -11.22
CA HIS A 232 12.70 -17.58 -10.13
C HIS A 232 13.43 -16.82 -9.01
N GLU A 233 14.63 -17.27 -8.64
CA GLU A 233 15.50 -16.66 -7.63
C GLU A 233 15.87 -15.23 -7.99
N GLY A 234 16.14 -14.95 -9.27
CA GLY A 234 16.36 -13.59 -9.76
C GLY A 234 15.13 -12.69 -9.56
N THR A 235 13.93 -13.23 -9.78
CA THR A 235 12.67 -12.52 -9.50
C THR A 235 12.53 -12.19 -8.02
N LEU A 236 12.81 -13.16 -7.14
CA LEU A 236 12.72 -12.97 -5.69
C LEU A 236 13.75 -11.94 -5.21
N ALA A 237 14.99 -12.02 -5.67
CA ALA A 237 16.05 -11.08 -5.29
C ALA A 237 15.72 -9.63 -5.66
N VAL A 238 15.24 -9.40 -6.89
CA VAL A 238 14.83 -8.05 -7.35
C VAL A 238 13.62 -7.56 -6.55
N SER A 239 12.65 -8.42 -6.29
CA SER A 239 11.45 -8.05 -5.54
C SER A 239 11.75 -7.72 -4.08
N GLN A 240 12.60 -8.53 -3.44
CA GLN A 240 13.05 -8.38 -2.05
C GLN A 240 13.94 -7.15 -1.82
N ARG A 241 14.59 -6.64 -2.87
CA ARG A 241 15.32 -5.36 -2.81
C ARG A 241 14.37 -4.18 -2.60
N LEU A 242 13.16 -4.23 -3.15
CA LEU A 242 12.14 -3.19 -2.94
C LEU A 242 11.49 -3.33 -1.55
N THR A 243 10.87 -4.48 -1.28
CA THR A 243 10.21 -4.82 0.00
C THR A 243 10.15 -6.33 0.20
N PHE A 244 9.67 -6.82 1.34
CA PHE A 244 9.35 -8.24 1.47
C PHE A 244 8.20 -8.67 0.52
N LEU A 245 8.12 -9.99 0.28
CA LEU A 245 7.06 -10.60 -0.52
C LEU A 245 5.79 -10.72 0.31
N GLN A 246 4.64 -10.32 -0.24
CA GLN A 246 3.33 -10.51 0.38
C GLN A 246 2.82 -11.93 0.06
N PRO A 247 2.80 -12.87 1.02
CA PRO A 247 2.27 -14.19 0.78
C PRO A 247 0.76 -14.14 0.59
N THR A 248 0.26 -14.95 -0.35
CA THR A 248 -1.17 -15.14 -0.58
C THR A 248 -1.49 -16.63 -0.51
N PHE A 249 -2.76 -17.00 -0.68
CA PHE A 249 -3.15 -18.40 -0.81
C PHE A 249 -2.60 -19.06 -2.09
N PHE A 250 -2.08 -18.28 -3.05
CA PHE A 250 -1.30 -18.80 -4.19
C PHE A 250 0.18 -19.05 -3.87
N GLY A 251 0.60 -18.82 -2.62
CA GLY A 251 1.98 -18.92 -2.16
C GLY A 251 2.69 -17.56 -2.00
N PRO A 252 3.95 -17.57 -1.54
CA PRO A 252 4.79 -16.37 -1.39
C PRO A 252 5.26 -15.81 -2.74
N SER A 253 5.35 -16.67 -3.74
CA SER A 253 5.73 -16.38 -5.11
C SER A 253 5.30 -17.57 -5.97
N TRP A 254 5.25 -17.38 -7.27
CA TRP A 254 4.91 -18.43 -8.22
C TRP A 254 5.87 -18.41 -9.40
N SER A 255 6.11 -19.60 -9.96
CA SER A 255 6.77 -19.81 -11.23
C SER A 255 5.98 -20.87 -11.95
N PHE A 256 5.30 -20.49 -13.02
CA PHE A 256 4.41 -21.41 -13.72
C PHE A 256 4.60 -21.35 -15.22
N THR A 257 4.14 -22.41 -15.85
CA THR A 257 3.84 -22.46 -17.28
C THR A 257 2.34 -22.63 -17.46
N SER A 258 1.84 -22.47 -18.69
CA SER A 258 0.42 -22.71 -19.00
C SER A 258 0.14 -24.21 -19.04
N ASP A 259 0.13 -24.86 -17.88
CA ASP A 259 -0.18 -26.27 -17.68
C ASP A 259 -1.57 -26.48 -17.02
N MET A 260 -2.34 -25.41 -16.81
CA MET A 260 -3.68 -25.43 -16.19
C MET A 260 -3.70 -25.97 -14.75
N ALA A 261 -2.56 -26.00 -14.04
CA ALA A 261 -2.46 -26.61 -12.70
C ALA A 261 -3.26 -25.87 -11.60
N PHE A 262 -3.60 -24.59 -11.81
CA PHE A 262 -4.48 -23.81 -10.94
C PHE A 262 -5.69 -23.36 -11.77
N GLY A 263 -6.91 -23.51 -11.23
CA GLY A 263 -8.19 -23.21 -11.88
C GLY A 263 -8.46 -21.72 -12.17
N ASP A 264 -7.42 -20.96 -12.50
CA ASP A 264 -7.43 -19.54 -12.82
C ASP A 264 -7.15 -19.34 -14.32
N THR A 265 -7.91 -18.43 -14.94
CA THR A 265 -7.74 -18.02 -16.34
C THR A 265 -6.32 -17.56 -16.69
N ALA A 266 -5.54 -17.10 -15.71
CA ALA A 266 -4.12 -16.76 -15.81
C ALA A 266 -3.25 -17.89 -16.40
N TYR A 267 -3.64 -19.15 -16.16
CA TYR A 267 -2.91 -20.37 -16.56
C TYR A 267 -3.31 -20.89 -17.94
N THR A 268 -4.21 -20.20 -18.65
CA THR A 268 -4.57 -20.49 -20.05
C THR A 268 -3.64 -19.78 -21.04
N THR A 269 -3.71 -20.12 -22.33
CA THR A 269 -3.03 -19.39 -23.43
C THR A 269 -3.86 -18.23 -23.99
N LEU A 270 -5.08 -18.03 -23.48
CA LEU A 270 -5.99 -16.98 -23.93
C LEU A 270 -5.47 -15.59 -23.52
N GLY A 271 -5.90 -14.58 -24.26
CA GLY A 271 -5.65 -13.20 -23.90
C GLY A 271 -6.45 -12.80 -22.65
N LEU A 272 -5.85 -11.96 -21.82
CA LEU A 272 -6.50 -11.36 -20.66
C LEU A 272 -6.57 -9.87 -20.87
N GLY A 273 -7.79 -9.32 -20.84
CA GLY A 273 -8.00 -7.88 -20.86
C GLY A 273 -7.44 -7.20 -19.61
N ALA A 274 -7.34 -5.87 -19.65
CA ALA A 274 -6.84 -5.06 -18.53
C ALA A 274 -7.65 -5.30 -17.24
N HIS A 275 -6.95 -5.60 -16.15
CA HIS A 275 -7.50 -5.79 -14.82
C HIS A 275 -6.48 -5.43 -13.71
N THR A 276 -6.97 -5.30 -12.48
CA THR A 276 -6.17 -5.25 -11.25
C THR A 276 -6.34 -6.56 -10.49
N ASP A 277 -5.27 -7.10 -9.92
CA ASP A 277 -5.29 -8.37 -9.20
C ASP A 277 -5.86 -8.26 -7.79
N ASN A 278 -6.33 -9.40 -7.29
CA ASN A 278 -6.82 -9.62 -5.92
C ASN A 278 -7.89 -8.61 -5.47
N THR A 279 -8.83 -8.28 -6.36
CA THR A 279 -9.94 -7.38 -6.01
C THR A 279 -10.86 -7.95 -4.92
N TYR A 280 -10.80 -9.26 -4.66
CA TYR A 280 -11.49 -9.94 -3.57
C TYR A 280 -10.80 -9.81 -2.20
N PHE A 281 -9.55 -9.34 -2.11
CA PHE A 281 -8.96 -9.01 -0.80
C PHE A 281 -9.54 -7.70 -0.24
N MET A 282 -9.68 -7.63 1.09
CA MET A 282 -10.04 -6.37 1.75
C MET A 282 -9.04 -5.27 1.36
N SER A 283 -7.75 -5.60 1.42
CA SER A 283 -6.65 -4.80 0.88
C SER A 283 -5.99 -5.55 -0.28
N PRO A 284 -6.25 -5.16 -1.54
CA PRO A 284 -5.58 -5.73 -2.70
C PRO A 284 -4.07 -5.57 -2.58
N SER A 285 -3.32 -6.50 -3.17
CA SER A 285 -1.86 -6.43 -3.23
C SER A 285 -1.39 -5.09 -3.81
N GLY A 286 -0.33 -4.53 -3.25
CA GLY A 286 0.16 -3.20 -3.60
C GLY A 286 0.86 -3.18 -4.95
N ILE A 287 1.91 -3.98 -5.09
CA ILE A 287 2.63 -4.17 -6.36
C ILE A 287 2.41 -5.59 -6.85
N GLN A 288 2.19 -5.73 -8.16
CA GLN A 288 2.27 -7.01 -8.85
C GLN A 288 3.58 -7.07 -9.66
N VAL A 289 4.32 -8.17 -9.53
CA VAL A 289 5.62 -8.37 -10.18
C VAL A 289 5.51 -9.46 -11.25
N PHE A 290 5.99 -9.16 -12.46
CA PHE A 290 6.08 -10.12 -13.55
C PHE A 290 7.51 -10.24 -14.09
N HIS A 291 7.99 -11.47 -14.22
CA HIS A 291 9.27 -11.78 -14.85
C HIS A 291 9.09 -12.94 -15.84
N VAL A 292 9.18 -12.64 -17.14
CA VAL A 292 9.22 -13.68 -18.17
C VAL A 292 10.58 -14.36 -18.08
N LEU A 293 10.60 -15.65 -17.76
CA LEU A 293 11.84 -16.44 -17.67
C LEU A 293 12.19 -17.07 -19.02
N GLU A 294 11.16 -17.45 -19.79
CA GLU A 294 11.30 -18.10 -21.08
C GLU A 294 10.04 -17.90 -21.92
N HIS A 295 10.20 -17.68 -23.23
CA HIS A 295 9.09 -17.73 -24.19
C HIS A 295 9.59 -18.28 -25.54
N GLN A 296 9.13 -19.47 -25.90
CA GLN A 296 9.33 -20.11 -27.20
C GLN A 296 8.00 -20.13 -27.96
N GLY A 297 7.70 -19.05 -28.68
CA GLY A 297 6.47 -18.93 -29.46
C GLY A 297 6.16 -17.47 -29.82
N THR A 298 4.91 -17.19 -30.18
CA THR A 298 4.44 -15.85 -30.59
C THR A 298 3.40 -15.28 -29.61
N GLY A 299 3.12 -13.97 -29.68
CA GLY A 299 2.16 -13.30 -28.80
C GLY A 299 2.65 -13.12 -27.36
N GLY A 300 1.76 -12.99 -26.38
CA GLY A 300 2.13 -12.92 -24.95
C GLY A 300 2.76 -11.59 -24.52
N GLU A 301 2.44 -10.53 -25.24
CA GLU A 301 2.77 -9.15 -24.89
C GLU A 301 1.97 -8.75 -23.65
N THR A 302 2.60 -7.96 -22.79
CA THR A 302 1.97 -7.44 -21.58
C THR A 302 1.22 -6.17 -21.92
N LEU A 303 -0.06 -6.12 -21.57
CA LEU A 303 -0.88 -4.93 -21.66
C LEU A 303 -0.71 -4.12 -20.38
N LEU A 304 -0.57 -2.80 -20.51
CA LEU A 304 -0.65 -1.83 -19.43
C LEU A 304 -1.65 -0.73 -19.80
N VAL A 305 -2.51 -0.37 -18.86
CA VAL A 305 -3.47 0.73 -18.97
C VAL A 305 -3.44 1.54 -17.68
N ASP A 306 -3.21 2.86 -17.77
CA ASP A 306 -3.34 3.74 -16.60
C ASP A 306 -4.81 3.91 -16.26
N GLY A 307 -5.26 3.21 -15.21
CA GLY A 307 -6.64 3.29 -14.77
C GLY A 307 -7.03 4.66 -14.28
N PHE A 308 -6.07 5.46 -13.84
CA PHE A 308 -6.35 6.82 -13.42
C PHE A 308 -6.60 7.74 -14.60
N PHE A 309 -5.84 7.58 -15.69
CA PHE A 309 -6.13 8.28 -16.94
C PHE A 309 -7.51 7.91 -17.49
N ALA A 310 -7.84 6.62 -17.53
CA ALA A 310 -9.14 6.16 -18.02
C ALA A 310 -10.30 6.69 -17.16
N ALA A 311 -10.17 6.66 -15.84
CA ALA A 311 -11.18 7.19 -14.93
C ALA A 311 -11.32 8.72 -15.02
N GLU A 312 -10.23 9.46 -15.18
CA GLU A 312 -10.28 10.92 -15.36
C GLU A 312 -10.89 11.31 -16.72
N THR A 313 -10.64 10.52 -17.76
CA THR A 313 -11.32 10.65 -19.06
C THR A 313 -12.83 10.40 -18.90
N LEU A 314 -13.22 9.33 -18.19
CA LEU A 314 -14.62 9.07 -17.86
C LEU A 314 -15.24 10.20 -17.03
N ARG A 315 -14.51 10.79 -16.08
CA ARG A 315 -14.99 11.92 -15.27
C ARG A 315 -15.38 13.10 -16.13
N ARG A 316 -14.57 13.40 -17.15
CA ARG A 316 -14.82 14.48 -18.11
C ARG A 316 -15.99 14.15 -19.04
N ASP A 317 -15.98 12.96 -19.63
CA ASP A 317 -16.87 12.63 -20.75
C ASP A 317 -18.22 12.05 -20.29
N ASN A 318 -18.25 11.40 -19.13
CA ASN A 318 -19.45 10.83 -18.52
C ASN A 318 -19.41 10.92 -16.98
N PRO A 319 -19.60 12.13 -16.42
CA PRO A 319 -19.54 12.35 -14.97
C PRO A 319 -20.59 11.55 -14.19
N THR A 320 -21.72 11.19 -14.82
CA THR A 320 -22.74 10.34 -14.19
C THR A 320 -22.24 8.92 -13.98
N ALA A 321 -21.53 8.35 -14.97
CA ALA A 321 -20.91 7.04 -14.85
C ALA A 321 -19.77 7.05 -13.82
N PHE A 322 -18.92 8.06 -13.87
CA PHE A 322 -17.85 8.25 -12.90
C PHE A 322 -18.39 8.27 -11.46
N LYS A 323 -19.41 9.10 -11.19
CA LYS A 323 -20.06 9.18 -9.88
C LYS A 323 -20.66 7.84 -9.45
N CYS A 324 -21.31 7.13 -10.38
CA CYS A 324 -21.86 5.81 -10.07
C CYS A 324 -20.77 4.84 -9.61
N LEU A 325 -19.62 4.82 -10.29
CA LEU A 325 -18.51 3.91 -10.00
C LEU A 325 -17.71 4.31 -8.75
N SER A 326 -17.76 5.57 -8.34
CA SER A 326 -17.15 6.05 -7.10
C SER A 326 -18.01 5.82 -5.85
N GLU A 327 -19.32 5.63 -6.01
CA GLU A 327 -20.26 5.54 -4.88
C GLU A 327 -20.89 4.15 -4.73
N THR A 328 -20.99 3.36 -5.81
CA THR A 328 -21.63 2.04 -5.77
C THR A 328 -20.66 1.00 -5.23
N VAL A 329 -20.96 0.46 -4.05
CA VAL A 329 -20.20 -0.65 -3.46
C VAL A 329 -20.61 -1.96 -4.13
N VAL A 330 -19.62 -2.69 -4.65
CA VAL A 330 -19.80 -4.02 -5.25
C VAL A 330 -18.93 -5.06 -4.56
N ALA A 331 -19.35 -6.31 -4.64
CA ALA A 331 -18.61 -7.45 -4.11
C ALA A 331 -17.66 -8.05 -5.16
N HIS A 332 -16.51 -8.50 -4.69
CA HIS A 332 -15.55 -9.30 -5.45
C HIS A 332 -15.25 -10.57 -4.65
N GLU A 333 -15.13 -11.71 -5.32
CA GLU A 333 -14.98 -12.99 -4.67
C GLU A 333 -14.06 -13.96 -5.42
N PHE A 334 -13.41 -14.81 -4.64
CA PHE A 334 -12.64 -15.96 -5.09
C PHE A 334 -13.01 -17.16 -4.22
N TYR A 335 -13.24 -18.30 -4.86
CA TYR A 335 -13.51 -19.57 -4.16
C TYR A 335 -12.80 -20.72 -4.86
N ASP A 336 -12.15 -21.57 -4.09
CA ASP A 336 -11.67 -22.88 -4.50
C ASP A 336 -12.06 -23.95 -3.46
N SER A 337 -11.40 -25.11 -3.47
CA SER A 337 -11.65 -26.19 -2.49
C SER A 337 -11.34 -25.80 -1.04
N ASP A 338 -10.41 -24.87 -0.83
CA ASP A 338 -9.78 -24.60 0.47
C ASP A 338 -9.97 -23.14 0.93
N HIS A 339 -10.29 -22.24 0.00
CA HIS A 339 -10.34 -20.80 0.21
C HIS A 339 -11.68 -20.22 -0.19
N ARG A 340 -12.17 -19.29 0.63
CA ARG A 340 -13.37 -18.50 0.36
C ARG A 340 -13.10 -17.05 0.73
N VAL A 341 -12.76 -16.23 -0.25
CA VAL A 341 -12.31 -14.86 -0.03
C VAL A 341 -13.25 -13.90 -0.72
N ARG A 342 -13.65 -12.86 0.02
CA ARG A 342 -14.58 -11.86 -0.48
C ARG A 342 -14.32 -10.51 0.15
N SER A 343 -14.48 -9.46 -0.65
CA SER A 343 -14.46 -8.09 -0.18
C SER A 343 -15.55 -7.25 -0.84
N LEU A 344 -15.80 -6.09 -0.24
CA LEU A 344 -16.68 -5.05 -0.74
C LEU A 344 -15.87 -3.79 -1.02
N GLY A 345 -16.15 -3.11 -2.11
CA GLY A 345 -15.52 -1.84 -2.43
C GLY A 345 -16.16 -1.16 -3.63
N THR A 346 -15.88 0.13 -3.80
CA THR A 346 -16.21 0.86 -5.03
C THR A 346 -15.17 0.56 -6.11
N VAL A 347 -15.52 0.79 -7.38
CA VAL A 347 -14.56 0.63 -8.49
C VAL A 347 -13.52 1.75 -8.45
N LEU A 348 -13.92 2.97 -8.06
CA LEU A 348 -13.04 4.12 -7.93
C LEU A 348 -13.03 4.58 -6.47
N SER A 349 -11.84 4.70 -5.87
CA SER A 349 -11.66 5.07 -4.46
C SER A 349 -10.81 6.33 -4.29
N PHE A 350 -11.21 7.20 -3.35
CA PHE A 350 -10.65 8.54 -3.15
C PHE A 350 -10.14 8.76 -1.75
N HIS A 351 -9.03 9.47 -1.63
CA HIS A 351 -8.41 9.75 -0.35
C HIS A 351 -9.37 10.64 0.46
N PRO A 352 -9.65 10.32 1.74
CA PRO A 352 -10.70 10.96 2.52
C PRO A 352 -10.50 12.48 2.65
N THR A 353 -9.25 12.94 2.77
CA THR A 353 -8.90 14.36 2.88
C THR A 353 -8.72 15.04 1.52
N THR A 354 -7.73 14.62 0.71
CA THR A 354 -7.36 15.30 -0.54
C THR A 354 -8.37 15.11 -1.67
N LYS A 355 -9.28 14.14 -1.55
CA LYS A 355 -10.21 13.71 -2.60
C LYS A 355 -9.51 13.31 -3.92
N LYS A 356 -8.20 13.09 -3.89
CA LYS A 356 -7.47 12.50 -5.01
C LYS A 356 -7.81 11.02 -5.10
N MET A 357 -7.93 10.50 -6.32
CA MET A 357 -8.10 9.08 -6.54
C MET A 357 -6.81 8.34 -6.15
N PHE A 358 -6.94 7.32 -5.30
CA PHE A 358 -5.80 6.51 -4.83
C PHE A 358 -5.89 5.04 -5.25
N SER A 359 -7.06 4.60 -5.72
CA SER A 359 -7.24 3.22 -6.19
C SER A 359 -8.33 3.09 -7.24
N ILE A 360 -8.07 2.25 -8.24
CA ILE A 360 -9.04 1.62 -9.11
C ILE A 360 -9.09 0.12 -8.78
N ARG A 361 -10.28 -0.42 -8.56
CA ARG A 361 -10.52 -1.85 -8.32
C ARG A 361 -11.36 -2.37 -9.47
N PHE A 362 -10.69 -2.91 -10.48
CA PHE A 362 -11.33 -3.35 -11.72
C PHE A 362 -10.82 -4.73 -12.11
N ASN A 363 -11.61 -5.76 -11.79
CA ASN A 363 -11.41 -7.08 -12.37
C ASN A 363 -12.79 -7.67 -12.73
N PRO A 364 -13.14 -7.75 -14.02
CA PRO A 364 -14.44 -8.29 -14.42
C PRO A 364 -14.61 -9.78 -14.08
N TYR A 365 -13.50 -10.51 -13.89
CA TYR A 365 -13.50 -11.96 -13.61
C TYR A 365 -13.75 -12.27 -12.12
N ASP A 366 -13.28 -11.40 -11.22
CA ASP A 366 -13.45 -11.54 -9.77
C ASP A 366 -14.82 -11.03 -9.26
N ARG A 367 -15.63 -10.40 -10.12
CA ARG A 367 -16.83 -9.69 -9.68
C ARG A 367 -17.95 -10.67 -9.30
N SER A 368 -18.35 -10.61 -8.04
CA SER A 368 -19.49 -11.36 -7.50
C SER A 368 -20.82 -10.92 -8.14
N PRO A 369 -21.88 -11.76 -8.08
CA PRO A 369 -23.25 -11.30 -8.26
C PRO A 369 -23.54 -10.02 -7.45
N LEU A 370 -24.21 -9.03 -8.06
CA LEU A 370 -24.42 -7.67 -7.52
C LEU A 370 -25.51 -7.59 -6.44
N HIS A 371 -25.41 -8.39 -5.39
CA HIS A 371 -26.37 -8.43 -4.29
C HIS A 371 -26.26 -7.22 -3.33
N THR A 372 -25.27 -6.35 -3.52
CA THR A 372 -25.10 -5.08 -2.79
C THR A 372 -25.73 -3.88 -3.51
N VAL A 373 -26.17 -4.06 -4.75
CA VAL A 373 -26.72 -2.97 -5.58
C VAL A 373 -28.24 -3.07 -5.60
N PRO A 374 -28.97 -2.00 -5.24
CA PRO A 374 -30.43 -1.99 -5.32
C PRO A 374 -30.94 -2.32 -6.74
N PRO A 375 -32.03 -3.10 -6.89
CA PRO A 375 -32.50 -3.56 -8.21
C PRO A 375 -32.72 -2.45 -9.26
N ASP A 376 -33.21 -1.29 -8.83
CA ASP A 376 -33.44 -0.11 -9.67
C ASP A 376 -32.14 0.57 -10.14
N GLN A 377 -31.03 0.34 -9.44
CA GLN A 377 -29.71 0.88 -9.76
C GLN A 377 -28.84 -0.07 -10.57
N ILE A 378 -29.16 -1.36 -10.64
CA ILE A 378 -28.37 -2.38 -11.35
C ILE A 378 -28.08 -1.97 -12.80
N LYS A 379 -29.12 -1.52 -13.54
CA LYS A 379 -28.96 -1.11 -14.94
C LYS A 379 -28.04 0.11 -15.08
N LYS A 380 -28.11 1.05 -14.15
CA LYS A 380 -27.22 2.22 -14.11
C LYS A 380 -25.78 1.77 -13.87
N PHE A 381 -25.55 0.91 -12.88
CA PHE A 381 -24.23 0.37 -12.60
C PHE A 381 -23.61 -0.32 -13.83
N TYR A 382 -24.35 -1.23 -14.49
CA TYR A 382 -23.84 -1.91 -15.68
C TYR A 382 -23.51 -0.95 -16.82
N LYS A 383 -24.33 0.09 -17.06
CA LYS A 383 -24.02 1.13 -18.05
C LYS A 383 -22.75 1.90 -17.69
N SER A 384 -22.59 2.26 -16.42
CA SER A 384 -21.40 2.98 -15.94
C SER A 384 -20.15 2.12 -16.02
N TYR A 385 -20.23 0.85 -15.63
CA TYR A 385 -19.14 -0.12 -15.73
C TYR A 385 -18.73 -0.36 -17.19
N ALA A 386 -19.71 -0.46 -18.10
CA ALA A 386 -19.46 -0.57 -19.53
C ALA A 386 -18.76 0.67 -20.10
N ALA A 387 -19.17 1.88 -19.68
CA ALA A 387 -18.51 3.12 -20.11
C ALA A 387 -17.04 3.17 -19.67
N LEU A 388 -16.72 2.79 -18.42
CA LEU A 388 -15.33 2.68 -17.99
C LEU A 388 -14.56 1.61 -18.78
N THR A 389 -15.20 0.46 -19.03
CA THR A 389 -14.61 -0.63 -19.81
C THR A 389 -14.28 -0.19 -21.23
N GLU A 390 -15.12 0.65 -21.84
CA GLU A 390 -14.87 1.25 -23.15
C GLU A 390 -13.64 2.17 -23.12
N GLU A 391 -13.54 3.08 -22.14
CA GLU A 391 -12.36 3.93 -21.97
C GLU A 391 -11.06 3.13 -21.80
N ILE A 392 -11.11 2.04 -21.03
CA ILE A 392 -9.97 1.15 -20.79
C ILE A 392 -9.53 0.43 -22.08
N ARG A 393 -10.48 0.01 -22.92
CA ARG A 393 -10.23 -0.80 -24.13
C ARG A 393 -9.97 0.04 -25.38
N LYS A 394 -9.99 1.37 -25.28
CA LYS A 394 -9.60 2.24 -26.39
C LYS A 394 -8.14 1.94 -26.78
N PRO A 395 -7.82 1.70 -28.07
CA PRO A 395 -6.44 1.47 -28.51
C PRO A 395 -5.45 2.58 -28.11
N GLU A 396 -5.95 3.79 -27.88
CA GLU A 396 -5.19 4.95 -27.41
C GLU A 396 -4.86 4.87 -25.91
N SER A 397 -5.64 4.12 -25.12
CA SER A 397 -5.40 3.88 -23.69
C SER A 397 -4.40 2.74 -23.45
N GLU A 398 -4.26 1.84 -24.41
CA GLU A 398 -3.46 0.62 -24.28
C GLU A 398 -1.98 0.81 -24.64
N VAL A 399 -1.10 0.45 -23.72
CA VAL A 399 0.34 0.35 -23.94
C VAL A 399 0.75 -1.11 -23.90
N TRP A 400 1.36 -1.58 -24.99
CA TRP A 400 1.76 -2.98 -25.15
C TRP A 400 3.28 -3.11 -25.03
N LEU A 401 3.73 -3.91 -24.07
CA LEU A 401 5.14 -4.16 -23.77
C LEU A 401 5.47 -5.65 -23.93
N LYS A 402 6.42 -5.96 -24.81
CA LYS A 402 6.97 -7.31 -24.93
C LYS A 402 8.08 -7.53 -23.90
N LEU A 403 7.75 -8.16 -22.77
CA LEU A 403 8.75 -8.59 -21.79
C LEU A 403 9.63 -9.70 -22.35
N LYS A 404 10.95 -9.53 -22.21
CA LYS A 404 11.98 -10.51 -22.56
C LYS A 404 12.59 -11.11 -21.29
N PRO A 405 13.23 -12.30 -21.37
CA PRO A 405 14.06 -12.81 -20.28
C PRO A 405 15.01 -11.74 -19.71
N GLY A 406 14.95 -11.56 -18.39
CA GLY A 406 15.72 -10.55 -17.66
C GLY A 406 15.04 -9.18 -17.54
N MET A 407 13.78 -9.05 -17.98
CA MET A 407 12.93 -7.88 -17.68
C MET A 407 11.95 -8.22 -16.56
N VAL A 408 12.08 -7.54 -15.43
CA VAL A 408 11.17 -7.66 -14.28
C VAL A 408 10.31 -6.42 -14.21
N LEU A 409 9.02 -6.57 -14.47
CA LEU A 409 8.03 -5.49 -14.43
C LEU A 409 7.38 -5.42 -13.05
N PHE A 410 7.38 -4.23 -12.47
CA PHE A 410 6.65 -3.88 -11.25
C PHE A 410 5.48 -2.98 -11.64
N VAL A 411 4.27 -3.34 -11.21
CA VAL A 411 3.03 -2.61 -11.50
C VAL A 411 2.36 -2.20 -10.20
N ASP A 412 2.08 -0.90 -10.00
CA ASP A 412 1.19 -0.42 -8.94
C ASP A 412 -0.22 -0.93 -9.24
N ASN A 413 -0.57 -2.05 -8.61
CA ASN A 413 -1.79 -2.80 -8.87
C ASN A 413 -3.05 -2.04 -8.42
N TRP A 414 -2.91 -0.92 -7.70
CA TRP A 414 -4.02 -0.04 -7.35
C TRP A 414 -4.28 1.03 -8.40
N ARG A 415 -3.41 1.17 -9.41
CA ARG A 415 -3.50 2.22 -10.42
C ARG A 415 -3.48 1.65 -11.83
N VAL A 416 -2.43 0.90 -12.15
CA VAL A 416 -2.18 0.44 -13.51
C VAL A 416 -2.79 -0.94 -13.66
N MET A 417 -3.78 -1.01 -14.55
CA MET A 417 -4.33 -2.28 -14.96
C MET A 417 -3.36 -2.98 -15.90
N HIS A 418 -3.31 -4.29 -15.82
CA HIS A 418 -2.44 -5.11 -16.64
C HIS A 418 -3.22 -6.25 -17.30
N GLY A 419 -2.64 -6.80 -18.34
CA GLY A 419 -3.23 -7.90 -19.11
C GLY A 419 -2.19 -8.55 -20.01
N ARG A 420 -2.65 -9.37 -20.94
CA ARG A 420 -1.77 -10.17 -21.78
C ARG A 420 -2.43 -10.49 -23.12
N SER A 421 -1.70 -10.37 -24.23
CA SER A 421 -2.18 -10.90 -25.52
C SER A 421 -2.13 -12.43 -25.54
N SER A 422 -3.01 -13.08 -26.30
CA SER A 422 -2.93 -14.54 -26.48
C SER A 422 -1.53 -14.95 -26.98
N PHE A 423 -1.09 -16.16 -26.65
CA PHE A 423 0.24 -16.63 -27.05
C PHE A 423 0.23 -18.10 -27.47
N THR A 424 1.30 -18.47 -28.18
CA THR A 424 1.59 -19.86 -28.57
C THR A 424 2.89 -20.33 -27.91
N GLY A 425 3.05 -21.66 -27.87
CA GLY A 425 4.27 -22.32 -27.41
C GLY A 425 4.54 -22.18 -25.91
N LEU A 426 5.77 -22.51 -25.51
CA LEU A 426 6.18 -22.52 -24.11
C LEU A 426 6.36 -21.11 -23.59
N ARG A 427 5.67 -20.73 -22.52
CA ARG A 427 5.90 -19.47 -21.80
C ARG A 427 6.03 -19.77 -20.31
N ARG A 428 7.13 -19.36 -19.70
CA ARG A 428 7.37 -19.50 -18.27
C ARG A 428 7.50 -18.12 -17.64
N VAL A 429 6.67 -17.86 -16.65
CA VAL A 429 6.63 -16.58 -15.92
C VAL A 429 6.77 -16.84 -14.44
N SER A 430 7.56 -15.99 -13.81
CA SER A 430 7.67 -15.89 -12.37
C SER A 430 7.01 -14.59 -11.90
N GLY A 431 6.40 -14.61 -10.72
CA GLY A 431 5.79 -13.43 -10.13
C GLY A 431 5.61 -13.55 -8.63
N CYS A 432 5.27 -12.43 -8.03
CA CYS A 432 4.95 -12.29 -6.61
C CYS A 432 4.20 -10.97 -6.38
N TYR A 433 3.54 -10.87 -5.25
CA TYR A 433 2.92 -9.64 -4.77
C TYR A 433 3.81 -8.95 -3.74
N LEU A 434 3.74 -7.63 -3.67
CA LEU A 434 4.37 -6.83 -2.62
C LEU A 434 3.33 -5.97 -1.90
N PRO A 435 3.47 -5.77 -0.57
CA PRO A 435 2.53 -4.99 0.22
C PRO A 435 2.62 -3.50 -0.12
N ARG A 436 1.47 -2.81 -0.06
CA ARG A 436 1.39 -1.38 -0.39
C ARG A 436 2.16 -0.51 0.60
N ASP A 437 1.98 -0.75 1.88
CA ASP A 437 2.49 0.11 2.94
C ASP A 437 4.02 0.17 2.94
N ASP A 438 4.69 -0.97 2.75
CA ASP A 438 6.15 -1.04 2.77
C ASP A 438 6.81 -0.32 1.60
N TRP A 439 6.23 -0.40 0.40
CA TRP A 439 6.85 0.27 -0.75
C TRP A 439 6.63 1.79 -0.67
N PHE A 440 5.48 2.25 -0.15
CA PHE A 440 5.29 3.66 0.20
C PHE A 440 6.22 4.10 1.33
N GLY A 441 6.45 3.24 2.33
CA GLY A 441 7.44 3.46 3.38
C GLY A 441 8.84 3.65 2.80
N LYS A 442 9.24 2.79 1.85
CA LYS A 442 10.50 2.91 1.11
C LYS A 442 10.59 4.23 0.35
N ALA A 443 9.51 4.65 -0.31
CA ALA A 443 9.46 5.94 -1.00
C ALA A 443 9.69 7.13 -0.05
N ARG A 444 9.06 7.11 1.13
CA ARG A 444 9.23 8.15 2.15
C ARG A 444 10.67 8.25 2.65
N LEU A 445 11.39 7.13 2.78
CA LEU A 445 12.82 7.14 3.12
C LEU A 445 13.68 7.89 2.08
N PHE A 446 13.25 7.88 0.81
CA PHE A 446 13.89 8.64 -0.26
C PHE A 446 13.38 10.09 -0.39
N GLY A 447 12.50 10.53 0.51
CA GLY A 447 11.83 11.82 0.44
C GLY A 447 10.78 11.92 -0.67
N LEU A 448 10.36 10.79 -1.24
CA LEU A 448 9.37 10.69 -2.30
C LEU A 448 7.97 10.47 -1.69
N GLN A 449 6.98 11.22 -2.15
CA GLN A 449 5.60 11.10 -1.69
C GLN A 449 4.64 11.62 -2.75
N ASN A 450 3.52 10.92 -2.95
CA ASN A 450 2.32 11.45 -3.57
C ASN A 450 1.11 10.93 -2.79
N LEU A 451 0.04 11.73 -2.74
CA LEU A 451 -1.20 11.40 -2.05
C LEU A 451 -2.32 10.93 -2.98
#